data_AF-A0A497LL13-F1
#
_entry.id   AF-A0A497LL13-F1
#
_cell.length_a   1.000
_cell.length_b   1.000
_cell.length_c   1.000
_cell.angle_alpha   90.00
_cell.angle_beta   90.00
_cell.angle_gamma   90.00
#
_symmetry.space_group_name_H-M   'P 1'
#
loop_
_entity.id
_entity.type
_entity.pdbx_description
1 polymer ?
#
loop_
_entity_poly.entity_id
_entity_poly.type
_entity_poly.pdbx_seq_one_letter_code
_entity_poly.pdbx_strand_id
1 'polypeptide(L)' 'MYNRNEVNRKLIEILRILSEQTEPVGARFIARKLRDRGYPLDERTVRYHLRLLDERGSPETWATMGELSRKRV' A
#
# COMPACT_ATOMS: atom_id res chain seq x y z
N MET A 1 -19.01 12.04 1.85
CA MET A 1 -17.65 12.55 1.55
C MET A 1 -16.64 11.65 2.25
N TYR A 2 -15.71 11.03 1.53
CA TYR A 2 -14.58 10.32 2.18
C TYR A 2 -13.77 11.34 2.98
N ASN A 3 -13.62 11.12 4.28
CA ASN A 3 -12.81 11.99 5.12
C ASN A 3 -11.34 11.79 4.70
N ARG A 4 -10.66 12.88 4.31
CA ARG A 4 -9.24 12.85 3.89
C ARG A 4 -8.35 12.15 4.94
N ASN A 5 -8.71 12.29 6.22
CA ASN A 5 -8.05 11.62 7.33
C ASN A 5 -8.18 10.08 7.29
N GLU A 6 -9.34 9.54 6.89
CA GLU A 6 -9.53 8.09 6.77
C GLU A 6 -8.75 7.50 5.59
N VAL A 7 -8.67 8.23 4.47
CA VAL A 7 -7.86 7.84 3.32
C VAL A 7 -6.37 7.79 3.70
N ASN A 8 -5.89 8.79 4.44
CA ASN A 8 -4.50 8.83 4.90
C ASN A 8 -4.17 7.66 5.84
N ARG A 9 -5.05 7.34 6.80
CA ARG A 9 -4.86 6.18 7.70
C ARG A 9 -4.77 4.86 6.94
N LYS A 10 -5.66 4.67 5.96
CA LYS A 10 -5.67 3.47 5.10
C LYS A 10 -4.38 3.35 4.27
N LEU A 11 -3.89 4.46 3.72
CA LEU A 11 -2.62 4.50 2.99
C LEU A 11 -1.42 4.20 3.90
N ILE A 12 -1.38 4.79 5.09
CA ILE A 12 -0.33 4.50 6.09
C ILE A 12 -0.32 3.00 6.41
N GLU A 13 -1.50 2.40 6.61
CA GLU A 13 -1.56 0.98 6.94
C GLU A 13 -1.15 0.07 5.78
N ILE A 14 -1.48 0.43 4.53
CA ILE A 14 -0.97 -0.25 3.33
C ILE A 14 0.56 -0.22 3.30
N LEU A 15 1.17 0.95 3.55
CA LEU A 15 2.63 1.10 3.59
C LEU A 15 3.27 0.29 4.73
N ARG A 16 2.64 0.25 5.90
CA ARG A 16 3.09 -0.60 7.02
C ARG A 16 3.09 -2.08 6.64
N ILE A 17 2.00 -2.58 6.07
CA ILE A 17 1.92 -3.98 5.61
C ILE A 17 3.04 -4.29 4.61
N LEU A 18 3.27 -3.40 3.62
CA LEU A 18 4.35 -3.56 2.64
C LEU A 18 5.74 -3.58 3.31
N SER A 19 5.98 -2.71 4.29
CA SER A 19 7.26 -2.63 5.00
C SER A 19 7.56 -3.87 5.85
N GLU A 20 6.53 -4.59 6.30
CA GLU A 20 6.68 -5.81 7.08
C GLU A 20 6.98 -7.05 6.23
N GLN A 21 6.81 -6.98 4.90
CA GLN A 21 7.06 -8.14 4.04
C GLN A 21 8.51 -8.13 3.54
N THR A 22 9.13 -9.30 3.50
CA THR A 22 10.45 -9.49 2.88
C THR A 22 10.38 -9.69 1.36
N GLU A 23 9.21 -10.06 0.84
CA GLU A 23 8.96 -10.40 -0.57
C GLU A 23 7.86 -9.52 -1.19
N PRO A 24 7.76 -9.48 -2.53
CA PRO A 24 6.65 -8.83 -3.20
C PRO A 24 5.31 -9.44 -2.83
N VAL A 25 4.33 -8.59 -2.51
CA VAL A 25 2.97 -9.03 -2.17
C VAL A 25 1.90 -8.32 -3.00
N GLY A 26 0.92 -9.10 -3.43
CA GLY A 26 -0.19 -8.62 -4.24
C GLY A 26 -1.29 -7.90 -3.44
N ALA A 27 -2.12 -7.15 -4.15
CA ALA A 27 -3.26 -6.42 -3.59
C ALA A 27 -4.22 -7.31 -2.77
N ARG A 28 -4.40 -8.58 -3.17
CA ARG A 28 -5.26 -9.55 -2.45
C ARG A 28 -4.76 -9.82 -1.04
N PHE A 29 -3.45 -10.02 -0.89
CA PHE A 29 -2.82 -10.27 0.41
C PHE A 29 -2.95 -9.05 1.31
N ILE A 30 -2.66 -7.87 0.77
CA ILE A 30 -2.74 -6.60 1.49
C ILE A 30 -4.19 -6.32 1.94
N ALA A 31 -5.19 -6.54 1.07
CA ALA A 31 -6.59 -6.38 1.42
C ALA A 31 -7.04 -7.32 2.56
N ARG A 32 -6.53 -8.56 2.59
CA ARG A 32 -6.78 -9.48 3.71
C ARG A 32 -6.18 -8.95 5.01
N LYS A 33 -4.90 -8.56 5.00
CA LYS A 33 -4.23 -8.01 6.18
C LYS A 33 -4.88 -6.73 6.69
N LEU A 34 -5.34 -5.85 5.80
CA LEU A 34 -6.09 -4.65 6.17
C LEU A 34 -7.39 -5.02 6.89
N ARG A 35 -8.12 -6.01 6.39
CA ARG A 35 -9.35 -6.50 7.02
C ARG A 35 -9.07 -7.07 8.41
N ASP A 36 -8.01 -7.86 8.55
CA ASP A 36 -7.57 -8.39 9.84
C ASP A 36 -7.23 -7.27 10.85
N ARG A 37 -6.82 -6.10 10.36
CA ARG A 37 -6.52 -4.89 11.14
C ARG A 37 -7.72 -3.94 11.31
N GLY A 38 -8.92 -4.34 10.90
CA GLY A 38 -10.14 -3.54 11.05
C GLY A 38 -10.38 -2.52 9.93
N TYR A 39 -9.64 -2.60 8.82
CA TYR A 39 -9.86 -1.77 7.63
C TYR A 39 -10.59 -2.59 6.55
N PRO A 40 -11.90 -2.41 6.36
CA PRO A 40 -12.68 -3.16 5.38
C PRO A 40 -12.40 -2.62 3.97
N LEU A 41 -11.26 -3.01 3.41
CA LEU A 41 -10.86 -2.66 2.05
C LEU A 41 -10.95 -3.88 1.14
N ASP A 42 -11.52 -3.67 -0.04
CA ASP A 42 -11.49 -4.65 -1.11
C ASP A 42 -10.16 -4.59 -1.88
N GLU A 43 -9.89 -5.67 -2.60
CA GLU A 43 -8.67 -5.78 -3.40
C GLU A 43 -8.57 -4.69 -4.48
N ARG A 44 -9.70 -4.27 -5.06
CA ARG A 44 -9.73 -3.27 -6.14
C ARG A 44 -9.28 -1.90 -5.64
N THR A 45 -9.73 -1.51 -4.46
CA THR A 45 -9.38 -0.26 -3.79
C THR A 45 -7.91 -0.26 -3.40
N VAL A 46 -7.41 -1.39 -2.86
CA VAL A 46 -5.98 -1.55 -2.58
C VAL A 46 -5.15 -1.43 -3.87
N ARG A 47 -5.56 -2.08 -4.96
CA ARG A 47 -4.88 -1.97 -6.26
C ARG A 47 -4.85 -0.54 -6.78
N TYR A 48 -5.93 0.21 -6.62
CA TYR A 48 -5.97 1.63 -6.96
C TYR A 48 -4.94 2.45 -6.15
N HIS A 49 -4.86 2.22 -4.83
CA HIS A 49 -3.87 2.88 -3.99
C HIS A 49 -2.43 2.52 -4.36
N LEU A 50 -2.16 1.27 -4.69
CA LEU A 50 -0.84 0.83 -5.15
C LEU A 50 -0.45 1.50 -6.47
N ARG A 51 -1.36 1.55 -7.45
CA ARG A 51 -1.12 2.26 -8.71
C ARG A 51 -0.82 3.75 -8.49
N LEU A 52 -1.57 4.41 -7.61
CA LEU A 52 -1.33 5.81 -7.28
C LEU A 52 0.05 6.01 -6.62
N LEU A 53 0.52 5.05 -5.82
CA LEU A 53 1.85 5.05 -5.22
C LEU A 53 2.97 4.76 -6.24
N ASP A 54 2.66 4.05 -7.32
CA ASP A 54 3.57 3.80 -8.45
C ASP A 54 3.64 5.01 -9.39
N GLU A 55 2.50 5.65 -9.68
CA GLU A 55 2.43 6.83 -10.55
C GLU A 55 3.09 8.07 -9.94
N ARG A 56 3.18 8.14 -8.60
CA ARG A 56 3.66 9.33 -7.88
C ARG A 56 5.10 9.30 -7.45
N GLY A 57 5.74 8.14 -7.42
CA GLY A 57 7.16 8.13 -7.16
C GLY A 57 7.95 8.25 -8.47
N SER A 58 9.23 8.48 -8.32
CA SER A 58 10.24 8.42 -9.35
C SER A 58 11.31 7.39 -8.95
N PRO A 59 12.02 6.76 -9.91
CA PRO A 59 13.04 5.72 -9.64
C PRO A 59 13.98 6.10 -8.50
N GLU A 60 14.31 7.38 -8.46
CA GLU A 60 15.14 8.04 -7.47
C GLU A 60 14.49 8.18 -6.09
N THR A 61 13.22 8.61 -6.00
CA THR A 61 12.52 8.71 -4.70
C THR A 61 12.32 7.35 -4.04
N TRP A 62 12.08 6.29 -4.82
CA TRP A 62 12.00 4.94 -4.23
C TRP A 62 13.36 4.36 -3.85
N ALA A 63 14.44 4.76 -4.55
CA ALA A 63 15.80 4.39 -4.17
C ALA A 63 16.20 5.02 -2.82
N THR A 64 15.82 6.29 -2.60
CA THR A 64 16.04 6.98 -1.31
C THR A 64 15.21 6.36 -0.17
N MET A 65 14.02 5.83 -0.46
CA MET A 65 13.15 5.24 0.58
C MET A 65 13.55 3.81 1.01
N GLY A 66 14.57 3.19 0.39
CA GLY A 66 15.10 1.89 0.81
C GLY A 66 14.11 0.72 0.60
N GLU A 67 14.49 -0.26 -0.21
CA GLU A 67 13.87 -1.60 -0.34
C GLU A 67 12.40 -1.69 -0.83
N LEU A 68 11.63 -0.60 -0.84
CA LEU A 68 10.21 -0.62 -1.20
C LEU A 68 9.95 -0.84 -2.71
N SER A 69 10.91 -0.50 -3.59
CA SER A 69 10.78 -0.75 -5.03
C SER A 69 10.82 -2.23 -5.41
N ARG A 70 11.46 -3.08 -4.59
CA ARG A 70 11.69 -4.49 -4.95
C ARG A 70 10.55 -5.43 -4.54
N LYS A 71 9.53 -4.93 -3.82
CA LYS A 71 8.43 -5.71 -3.23
C LYS A 71 7.06 -5.38 -3.83
N ARG A 72 7.04 -4.70 -4.98
CA ARG A 72 5.82 -4.42 -5.72
C ARG A 72 5.65 -5.49 -6.80
N VAL A 73 4.39 -5.90 -6.96
CA VAL A 73 3.89 -7.04 -7.77
C VAL A 73 4.63 -7.23 -9.09
#